data_AF-X0SUG4-F1
#
_entry.id   AF-X0SUG4-F1
#
_cell.length_a   1.000
_cell.length_b   1.000
_cell.length_c   1.000
_cell.angle_alpha   90.00
_cell.angle_beta   90.00
_cell.angle_gamma   90.00
#
_symmetry.space_group_name_H-M   'P 1'
#
loop_
_entity.id
_entity.type
_entity.pdbx_description
1 polymer ?
#
loop_
_entity_poly.entity_id
_entity_poly.type
_entity_poly.pdbx_seq_one_letter_code
_entity_poly.pdbx_strand_id
1 'polypeptide(L)'
;MSKLLTSCQLYNYRPRKDKSLSITFITGEKTPEEVMAIHSMLDDFGYLLFKAEEKLTKDEIEQLDNLDTDLYDNPKTQSQRIRGVIFRRHENDDEGYPEFKDFYKHKTDQIIEFLKKGLPERD
;
A
#
# COMPACT_ATOMS: atom_id res chain seq x y z
N MET A 1 5.99 -15.50 -6.03
CA MET A 1 4.96 -14.50 -6.39
C MET A 1 4.75 -14.56 -7.89
N SER A 2 3.51 -14.73 -8.34
CA SER A 2 3.16 -14.76 -9.76
C SER A 2 3.22 -13.33 -10.31
N LYS A 3 3.98 -13.08 -11.39
CA LYS A 3 4.09 -11.77 -12.04
C LYS A 3 3.62 -11.88 -13.48
N LEU A 4 2.86 -10.89 -13.94
CA LEU A 4 2.41 -10.79 -15.33
C LEU A 4 3.10 -9.59 -15.99
N LEU A 5 4.05 -9.86 -16.88
CA LEU A 5 4.65 -8.84 -17.74
C LEU A 5 4.10 -9.00 -19.15
N THR A 6 3.22 -8.10 -19.56
CA THR A 6 2.60 -8.13 -20.89
C THR A 6 2.37 -6.73 -21.44
N SER A 7 2.48 -6.58 -22.75
CA SER A 7 1.97 -5.39 -23.44
C SER A 7 0.45 -5.34 -23.31
N CYS A 8 -0.08 -4.15 -23.01
CA CYS A 8 -1.51 -3.89 -22.92
C CYS A 8 -1.84 -2.45 -23.31
N GLN A 9 -3.11 -2.20 -23.61
CA GLN A 9 -3.67 -0.88 -23.84
C GLN A 9 -4.69 -0.57 -22.75
N LEU A 10 -4.62 0.62 -22.16
CA LEU A 10 -5.70 1.15 -21.34
C LEU A 10 -6.91 1.39 -22.25
N TYR A 11 -7.93 0.55 -22.13
CA TYR A 11 -9.09 0.57 -23.01
C TYR A 11 -10.23 1.42 -22.46
N ASN A 12 -10.46 1.35 -21.15
CA ASN A 12 -11.58 2.05 -20.52
C ASN A 12 -11.26 2.43 -19.07
N TYR A 13 -11.89 3.50 -18.60
CA TYR A 13 -11.98 3.81 -17.18
C TYR A 13 -13.40 4.26 -16.80
N ARG A 14 -13.84 3.93 -15.59
CA ARG A 14 -15.15 4.31 -15.06
C ARG A 14 -15.01 4.85 -13.64
N PRO A 15 -15.37 6.12 -13.40
CA PRO A 15 -15.38 6.68 -12.05
C PRO A 15 -16.52 6.13 -11.21
N ARG A 16 -16.26 5.95 -9.91
CA ARG A 16 -17.22 5.55 -8.90
C ARG A 16 -17.51 6.71 -7.95
N LYS A 17 -18.63 6.62 -7.23
CA LYS A 17 -19.13 7.69 -6.34
C LYS A 17 -18.17 8.02 -5.19
N ASP A 18 -17.38 7.05 -4.75
CA ASP A 18 -16.36 7.15 -3.70
C ASP A 18 -15.03 7.72 -4.20
N LYS A 19 -15.01 8.30 -5.41
CA LYS A 19 -13.82 8.81 -6.11
C LYS A 19 -12.82 7.73 -6.52
N SER A 20 -13.14 6.44 -6.36
CA SER A 20 -12.34 5.35 -6.91
C SER A 20 -12.64 5.17 -8.41
N LEU A 21 -11.74 4.50 -9.12
CA LEU A 21 -11.86 4.26 -10.56
C LEU A 21 -11.80 2.76 -10.84
N SER A 22 -12.64 2.29 -11.76
CA SER A 22 -12.44 1.01 -12.42
C SER A 22 -11.65 1.26 -13.70
N ILE A 23 -10.51 0.60 -13.89
CA ILE A 23 -9.70 0.68 -15.11
C ILE A 23 -9.69 -0.68 -15.81
N THR A 24 -9.73 -0.69 -17.14
CA THR A 24 -9.76 -1.92 -17.95
C THR A 24 -8.63 -1.88 -18.97
N PHE A 25 -7.77 -2.90 -18.94
CA PHE A 25 -6.71 -3.11 -19.90
C PHE A 25 -7.08 -4.23 -20.86
N ILE A 26 -6.73 -4.06 -22.13
CA ILE A 26 -6.81 -5.12 -23.14
C ILE A 26 -5.39 -5.51 -23.53
N THR A 27 -5.13 -6.81 -23.61
CA THR A 27 -3.87 -7.34 -24.15
C THR A 27 -4.05 -7.70 -25.62
N GLY A 28 -2.94 -7.96 -26.31
CA GLY A 28 -2.99 -8.70 -27.57
C GLY A 28 -3.40 -10.16 -27.34
N GLU A 29 -3.33 -10.96 -28.40
CA GLU A 29 -3.56 -12.41 -28.34
C GLU A 29 -2.65 -13.07 -27.30
N LYS A 30 -3.19 -14.10 -26.64
CA LYS A 30 -2.53 -14.81 -25.54
C LYS A 30 -2.48 -16.29 -25.84
N THR A 31 -1.36 -16.90 -25.47
CA THR A 31 -1.22 -18.35 -25.45
C THR A 31 -2.08 -18.95 -24.32
N PRO A 32 -2.47 -20.23 -24.40
CA PRO A 32 -3.22 -20.88 -23.33
C PRO A 32 -2.53 -20.81 -21.95
N GLU A 33 -1.20 -20.88 -21.92
CA GLU A 33 -0.39 -20.76 -20.70
C GLU A 33 -0.51 -19.36 -20.08
N GLU A 34 -0.42 -18.30 -20.88
CA GLU A 34 -0.60 -16.93 -20.40
C GLU A 34 -2.03 -16.67 -19.90
N VAL A 35 -3.04 -17.24 -20.56
CA VAL A 35 -4.44 -17.16 -20.10
C VAL A 35 -4.59 -17.82 -18.73
N MET A 36 -3.99 -18.99 -18.53
CA MET A 36 -4.00 -19.68 -17.25
C MET A 36 -3.30 -18.86 -16.16
N ALA A 37 -2.16 -18.23 -16.49
CA ALA A 37 -1.44 -17.35 -15.56
C ALA A 37 -2.30 -16.14 -15.15
N ILE A 38 -2.95 -15.47 -16.11
CA ILE A 38 -3.87 -14.36 -15.82
C ILE A 38 -5.04 -14.84 -14.96
N HIS A 39 -5.63 -15.98 -15.30
CA HIS A 39 -6.76 -16.53 -14.56
C HIS A 39 -6.39 -16.89 -13.11
N SER A 40 -5.16 -17.35 -12.88
CA SER A 40 -4.68 -17.67 -11.53
C SER A 40 -4.54 -16.45 -10.62
N MET A 41 -4.48 -15.24 -11.18
CA MET A 41 -4.39 -13.96 -10.45
C MET A 41 -5.76 -13.31 -10.24
N LEU A 42 -6.85 -13.95 -10.64
CA LEU A 42 -8.19 -13.42 -10.44
C LEU A 42 -8.48 -13.31 -8.93
N ASP A 43 -9.07 -12.20 -8.50
CA ASP A 43 -9.36 -11.85 -7.10
C ASP A 43 -8.13 -11.61 -6.19
N ASP A 44 -6.91 -11.73 -6.72
CA ASP A 44 -5.70 -11.35 -6.00
C ASP A 44 -5.53 -9.81 -5.96
N PHE A 45 -4.99 -9.31 -4.85
CA PHE A 45 -4.57 -7.92 -4.72
C PHE A 45 -3.12 -7.76 -5.20
N GLY A 46 -2.86 -6.71 -5.96
CA GLY A 46 -1.51 -6.43 -6.45
C GLY A 46 -1.33 -4.99 -6.90
N TYR A 47 -0.10 -4.67 -7.29
CA TYR A 47 0.25 -3.37 -7.87
C TYR A 47 0.24 -3.45 -9.39
N LEU A 48 -0.16 -2.35 -10.02
CA LEU A 48 -0.12 -2.21 -11.47
C LEU A 48 0.82 -1.05 -11.82
N LEU A 49 1.89 -1.34 -12.56
CA LEU A 49 2.67 -0.32 -13.26
C LEU A 49 2.19 -0.26 -14.71
N PHE A 50 1.75 0.91 -15.14
CA PHE A 50 1.39 1.18 -16.53
C PHE A 50 2.20 2.36 -17.04
N LYS A 51 2.99 2.13 -18.09
CA LYS A 51 3.78 3.16 -18.79
C LYS A 51 3.24 3.27 -20.21
N ALA A 52 2.81 4.48 -20.59
CA ALA A 52 2.18 4.72 -21.89
C ALA A 52 3.19 4.83 -23.06
N GLU A 53 4.47 5.05 -22.77
CA GLU A 53 5.55 5.21 -23.77
C GLU A 53 6.70 4.22 -23.53
N GLU A 54 7.28 3.72 -24.63
CA GLU A 54 8.37 2.72 -24.78
C GLU A 54 8.35 1.49 -23.84
N LYS A 55 9.10 0.45 -24.24
CA LYS A 55 9.25 -0.75 -23.39
C LYS A 55 9.87 -0.35 -22.06
N LEU A 56 9.41 -0.96 -20.98
CA LEU A 56 10.06 -0.84 -19.68
C LEU A 56 11.54 -1.22 -19.82
N THR A 57 12.42 -0.36 -19.33
CA THR A 57 13.85 -0.63 -19.26
C THR A 57 14.11 -1.72 -18.21
N LYS A 58 15.24 -2.43 -18.32
CA LYS A 58 15.59 -3.48 -17.36
C LYS A 58 15.70 -2.94 -15.93
N ASP A 59 16.28 -1.75 -15.77
CA ASP A 59 16.41 -1.06 -14.49
C ASP A 59 15.03 -0.75 -13.86
N GLU A 60 14.04 -0.35 -14.65
CA GLU A 60 12.66 -0.09 -14.16
C GLU A 60 11.97 -1.38 -13.68
N ILE A 61 12.25 -2.51 -14.33
CA ILE A 61 11.73 -3.83 -13.93
C ILE A 61 12.40 -4.29 -12.63
N GLU A 62 13.72 -4.11 -12.51
CA GLU A 62 14.44 -4.45 -11.28
C GLU A 62 14.02 -3.58 -10.08
N GLN A 63 13.73 -2.29 -10.29
CA GLN A 63 13.19 -1.42 -9.24
C GLN A 63 11.80 -1.86 -8.77
N LEU A 64 10.96 -2.35 -9.70
CA LEU A 64 9.66 -2.95 -9.38
C LEU A 64 9.79 -4.22 -8.54
N ASP A 65 10.77 -5.06 -8.87
CA ASP A 65 11.05 -6.29 -8.15
C ASP A 65 11.56 -6.04 -6.73
N ASN A 66 12.20 -4.90 -6.51
CA ASN A 66 12.68 -4.42 -5.20
C ASN A 66 11.67 -3.56 -4.45
N LEU A 67 10.48 -3.28 -5.01
CA LEU A 67 9.47 -2.51 -4.31
C LEU A 67 8.94 -3.37 -3.14
N ASP A 68 9.23 -2.94 -1.91
CA ASP A 68 8.83 -3.64 -0.68
C ASP A 68 7.34 -3.98 -0.70
N THR A 69 7.04 -5.27 -0.82
CA THR A 69 5.68 -5.83 -0.76
C THR A 69 5.09 -5.82 0.66
N ASP A 70 5.84 -5.31 1.64
CA ASP A 70 5.46 -5.20 3.07
C ASP A 70 4.16 -4.42 3.31
N LEU A 71 3.70 -3.62 2.34
CA LEU A 71 2.40 -2.95 2.39
C LEU A 71 1.20 -3.91 2.36
N TYR A 72 1.35 -5.14 1.86
CA TYR A 72 0.27 -6.13 1.79
C TYR A 72 0.35 -7.24 2.83
N ASP A 73 1.53 -7.55 3.38
CA ASP A 73 1.66 -8.51 4.49
C ASP A 73 1.06 -8.00 5.81
N ASN A 74 0.82 -6.68 5.91
CA ASN A 74 0.02 -6.08 6.97
C ASN A 74 -1.15 -5.29 6.37
N PRO A 75 -2.41 -5.77 6.46
CA PRO A 75 -3.60 -5.04 5.99
C PRO A 75 -3.86 -3.71 6.72
N LYS A 76 -2.99 -3.33 7.67
CA LYS A 76 -3.02 -2.08 8.42
C LYS A 76 -1.70 -1.34 8.21
N THR A 77 -1.77 -0.08 7.80
CA THR A 77 -0.61 0.82 7.77
C THR A 77 0.03 0.89 9.15
N GLN A 78 1.33 1.20 9.22
CA GLN A 78 2.02 1.31 10.51
C GLN A 78 1.33 2.30 11.46
N SER A 79 0.81 3.41 10.94
CA SER A 79 0.00 4.37 11.70
C SER A 79 -1.30 3.76 12.23
N GLN A 80 -1.98 2.91 11.45
CA GLN A 80 -3.17 2.18 11.89
C GLN A 80 -2.85 1.13 12.96
N ARG A 81 -1.69 0.44 12.84
CA ARG A 81 -1.21 -0.51 13.86
C ARG A 81 -0.91 0.19 15.18
N ILE A 82 -0.13 1.28 15.14
CA ILE A 82 0.21 2.10 16.32
C ILE A 82 -1.07 2.60 17.00
N ARG A 83 -2.01 3.17 16.23
CA ARG A 83 -3.30 3.62 16.78
C ARG A 83 -4.09 2.49 17.43
N GLY A 84 -4.12 1.31 16.81
CA GLY A 84 -4.77 0.13 17.37
C GLY A 84 -4.16 -0.33 18.69
N VAL A 85 -2.83 -0.31 18.82
CA VAL A 85 -2.14 -0.65 20.06
C VAL A 85 -2.42 0.38 21.16
N ILE A 86 -2.37 1.68 20.83
CA ILE A 86 -2.69 2.75 21.79
C ILE A 86 -4.15 2.64 22.26
N PHE A 87 -5.09 2.29 21.36
CA PHE A 87 -6.48 2.05 21.73
C PHE A 87 -6.63 0.89 22.71
N ARG A 88 -5.98 -0.25 22.46
CA ARG A 88 -5.99 -1.37 23.42
C ARG A 88 -5.37 -1.00 24.76
N ARG A 89 -4.31 -0.18 24.78
CA ARG A 89 -3.72 0.32 26.02
C ARG A 89 -4.73 1.17 26.80
N HIS A 90 -5.44 2.08 26.13
CA HIS A 90 -6.49 2.91 26.73
C HIS A 90 -7.61 2.08 27.36
N GLU A 91 -8.06 1.01 26.69
CA GLU A 91 -9.07 0.08 27.23
C GLU A 91 -8.62 -0.62 28.53
N ASN A 92 -7.32 -0.80 28.74
CA ASN A 92 -6.77 -1.47 29.93
C ASN A 92 -6.39 -0.48 31.03
N ASP A 93 -5.87 0.69 30.65
CA ASP A 93 -5.35 1.71 31.54
C ASP A 93 -5.38 3.06 30.81
N ASP A 94 -6.34 3.89 31.19
CA ASP A 94 -6.58 5.19 30.55
C ASP A 94 -5.68 6.30 31.09
N GLU A 95 -4.85 6.02 32.10
CA GLU A 95 -3.95 6.97 32.76
C GLU A 95 -4.65 8.30 33.15
N GLY A 96 -5.97 8.26 33.41
CA GLY A 96 -6.78 9.43 33.75
C GLY A 96 -7.33 10.21 32.55
N TYR A 97 -7.21 9.69 31.33
CA TYR A 97 -7.79 10.27 30.11
C TYR A 97 -9.03 9.47 29.66
N PRO A 98 -10.25 9.87 30.06
CA PRO A 98 -11.46 9.10 29.76
C PRO A 98 -11.78 9.03 28.26
N GLU A 99 -11.45 10.07 27.50
CA GLU A 99 -11.60 10.08 26.04
C GLU A 99 -10.36 9.54 25.34
N PHE A 100 -10.54 8.54 24.47
CA PHE A 100 -9.44 7.97 23.67
C PHE A 100 -8.68 9.03 22.86
N LYS A 101 -9.36 10.10 22.41
CA LYS A 101 -8.74 11.18 21.64
C LYS A 101 -7.64 11.87 22.45
N ASP A 102 -7.90 12.15 23.72
CA ASP A 102 -6.97 12.84 24.61
C ASP A 102 -5.82 11.90 25.02
N PHE A 103 -6.13 10.63 25.31
CA PHE A 103 -5.13 9.60 25.55
C PHE A 103 -4.20 9.39 24.35
N TYR A 104 -4.79 9.28 23.15
CA TYR A 104 -4.05 9.10 21.91
C TYR A 104 -3.10 10.26 21.67
N LYS A 105 -3.59 11.50 21.82
CA LYS A 105 -2.77 12.71 21.70
C LYS A 105 -1.59 12.69 22.69
N HIS A 106 -1.88 12.43 23.96
CA HIS A 106 -0.85 12.35 25.01
C HIS A 106 0.24 11.33 24.67
N LYS A 107 -0.13 10.11 24.27
CA LYS A 107 0.84 9.06 23.88
C LYS A 107 1.62 9.40 22.62
N THR A 108 0.96 9.97 21.61
CA THR A 108 1.68 10.36 20.38
C THR A 108 2.62 11.53 20.62
N ASP A 109 2.28 12.49 21.48
CA ASP A 109 3.15 13.60 21.83
C ASP A 109 4.41 13.08 22.56
N GLN A 110 4.27 12.11 23.45
CA GLN A 110 5.42 11.44 24.09
C GLN A 110 6.35 10.75 23.08
N ILE A 111 5.78 10.05 22.09
CA ILE A 111 6.55 9.39 21.03
C ILE A 111 7.28 10.44 20.17
N ILE A 112 6.60 11.52 19.82
CA ILE A 112 7.19 12.61 19.03
C ILE A 112 8.37 13.25 19.78
N GLU A 113 8.20 13.56 21.07
CA GLU A 113 9.28 14.13 21.88
C GLU A 113 10.45 13.17 22.06
N PHE A 114 10.18 11.86 22.20
CA PHE A 114 11.23 10.84 22.20
C PHE A 114 12.02 10.83 20.89
N LEU A 115 11.34 10.87 19.73
CA LEU A 115 11.99 10.88 18.42
C LEU A 115 12.76 12.18 18.18
N LYS A 116 12.22 13.33 18.60
CA LYS A 116 12.89 14.64 18.48
C LYS A 116 14.22 14.68 19.23
N LYS A 117 14.30 14.05 20.41
CA LYS A 117 15.57 13.96 21.18
C LYS A 117 16.68 13.22 20.43
N GLY A 118 16.33 12.38 19.46
CA GLY A 118 17.29 11.67 18.61
C GLY A 118 17.71 12.42 17.35
N LEU A 119 17.18 13.63 17.10
CA LEU A 119 17.57 14.43 15.94
C LEU A 119 18.92 15.12 16.20
N PRO A 120 19.86 15.10 15.23
CA PRO A 120 21.07 15.92 15.34
C PRO A 120 20.71 17.40 15.38
N GLU A 121 21.51 18.19 16.10
CA GLU A 121 21.42 19.66 16.03
C GLU A 121 21.61 20.08 14.57
N ARG A 122 20.70 20.89 14.06
CA ARG A 122 20.79 21.45 12.72
C ARG A 122 21.66 22.71 12.80
N ASP A 123 22.78 22.69 12.07
CA ASP A 123 23.58 23.88 11.76
C ASP A 123 22.77 24.91 10.94
#